data_AF-A0A341CGT7-F1
#
_entry.id   AF-A0A341CGT7-F1
#
_cell.length_a   1.000
_cell.length_b   1.000
_cell.length_c   1.000
_cell.angle_alpha   90.00
_cell.angle_beta   90.00
_cell.angle_gamma   90.00
#
_symmetry.space_group_name_H-M   'P 1'
#
loop_
_entity.id
_entity.type
_entity.pdbx_description
1 polymer ?
#
loop_
_entity_poly.entity_id
_entity_poly.type
_entity_poly.pdbx_seq_one_letter_code
_entity_poly.pdbx_strand_id
1 'polypeptide(L)'
;MTVFFKTLRNHWKKTTAGICLMTWGGHWLYGKHCDNLLRRAACQEAQVFGSQLIPPNAQVKKATVFLNPAACKGKARTLFERNAAPILHLSGMDVTIVKTDYEGQAKKLLELLENTDVIIVAGGDGTLQEVITGVLRRADEATFSKIPIGFIPLGQTSSLSQTLFAESGNKVHDKSQTPCRDSINVRHITDATLAIVKGETVPLDVLQIKGEKEQPVFALTGLRWGSFRDAGVSVSKYWYLGPLKTKVAHFFSTLKEWPQTHQASLSYTGPAERPPSGAEETPPRPSLYRRILRRLASYWVQPQDAPQEVSPEVWKEVQLSTLELSISTRNSQLDLASKEDFMNICMEPNTVSKGDFITIGSKKVRDPKVRADGTECLQASRCTLLLPEGTGGSFSIDSEEYEAMPVQVKLLPRKLQFFCDPRKREQLLQSTAQ
;
A
#
# COMPACT_ATOMS: atom_id res chain seq x y z
N MET A 1 7.71 -61.28 -8.58
CA MET A 1 8.55 -60.05 -8.57
C MET A 1 9.34 -59.82 -9.86
N THR A 2 9.91 -60.84 -10.51
CA THR A 2 10.76 -60.68 -11.72
C THR A 2 10.05 -60.09 -12.94
N VAL A 3 8.75 -60.33 -13.12
CA VAL A 3 7.96 -59.78 -14.23
C VAL A 3 7.73 -58.27 -14.06
N PHE A 4 7.41 -57.80 -12.85
CA PHE A 4 7.18 -56.37 -12.57
C PHE A 4 8.44 -55.53 -12.83
N PHE A 5 9.60 -55.98 -12.32
CA PHE A 5 10.88 -55.31 -12.58
C PHE A 5 11.29 -55.35 -14.06
N LYS A 6 11.00 -56.44 -14.78
CA LYS A 6 11.20 -56.50 -16.24
C LYS A 6 10.32 -55.50 -16.98
N THR A 7 9.05 -55.34 -16.59
CA THR A 7 8.13 -54.38 -17.20
C THR A 7 8.54 -52.93 -16.92
N LEU A 8 8.98 -52.60 -15.70
CA LEU A 8 9.52 -51.27 -15.37
C LEU A 8 10.76 -50.93 -16.22
N ARG A 9 11.65 -51.91 -16.41
CA ARG A 9 12.87 -51.77 -17.21
C ARG A 9 12.57 -51.60 -18.70
N ASN A 10 11.64 -52.39 -19.25
CA ASN A 10 11.25 -52.34 -20.66
C ASN A 10 10.54 -51.04 -21.03
N HIS A 11 9.91 -50.36 -20.07
CA HIS A 11 9.23 -49.08 -20.27
C HIS A 11 9.82 -47.96 -19.40
N TRP A 12 11.15 -47.87 -19.29
CA TRP A 12 11.83 -46.91 -18.42
C TRP A 12 11.34 -45.46 -18.59
N LYS A 13 11.07 -44.99 -19.82
CA LYS A 13 10.51 -43.65 -20.09
C LYS A 13 9.13 -43.43 -19.45
N LYS A 14 8.25 -44.43 -19.49
CA LYS A 14 6.90 -44.36 -18.89
C LYS A 14 6.97 -44.41 -17.37
N THR A 15 7.86 -45.25 -16.84
CA THR A 15 8.12 -45.37 -15.41
C THR A 15 8.65 -44.06 -14.83
N THR A 16 9.65 -43.44 -15.46
CA THR A 16 10.20 -42.15 -15.02
C THR A 16 9.15 -41.05 -15.07
N ALA A 17 8.36 -40.96 -16.15
CA ALA A 17 7.27 -39.99 -16.24
C ALA A 17 6.21 -40.21 -15.14
N GLY A 18 5.84 -41.45 -14.86
CA GLY A 18 4.93 -41.81 -13.78
C GLY A 18 5.45 -41.40 -12.40
N ILE A 19 6.73 -41.64 -12.12
CA ILE A 19 7.37 -41.22 -10.86
C ILE A 19 7.35 -39.69 -10.74
N CYS A 20 7.74 -38.95 -11.78
CA CYS A 20 7.72 -37.49 -11.78
C CYS A 20 6.31 -36.92 -11.55
N LEU A 21 5.29 -37.53 -12.15
CA LEU A 21 3.90 -37.11 -11.95
C LEU A 21 3.42 -37.40 -10.52
N MET A 22 3.79 -38.55 -9.95
CA MET A 22 3.42 -38.91 -8.58
C MET A 22 4.13 -38.03 -7.55
N THR A 23 5.41 -37.72 -7.73
CA THR A 23 6.15 -36.82 -6.83
C THR A 23 5.60 -35.40 -6.92
N TRP A 24 5.35 -34.90 -8.13
CA TRP A 24 4.74 -33.58 -8.34
C TRP A 24 3.31 -33.50 -7.77
N GLY A 25 2.47 -34.50 -8.05
CA GLY A 25 1.10 -34.57 -7.57
C GLY A 25 1.01 -34.73 -6.04
N GLY A 26 1.88 -35.55 -5.46
CA GLY A 26 2.02 -35.69 -4.01
C GLY A 26 2.43 -34.38 -3.35
N HIS A 27 3.41 -33.67 -3.91
CA HIS A 27 3.83 -32.36 -3.41
C HIS A 27 2.71 -31.31 -3.52
N TRP A 28 1.99 -31.27 -4.64
CA TRP A 28 0.83 -30.38 -4.82
C TRP A 28 -0.29 -30.66 -3.81
N LEU A 29 -0.60 -31.95 -3.58
CA LEU A 29 -1.63 -32.36 -2.62
C LEU A 29 -1.23 -32.02 -1.18
N TYR A 30 0.05 -32.25 -0.84
CA TYR A 30 0.61 -31.86 0.45
C TYR A 30 0.48 -30.35 0.68
N GLY A 31 0.84 -29.53 -0.31
CA GLY A 31 0.66 -28.08 -0.24
C GLY A 31 -0.80 -27.68 0.04
N LYS A 32 -1.75 -28.30 -0.68
CA LYS A 32 -3.18 -28.05 -0.46
C LYS A 32 -3.65 -28.49 0.94
N HIS A 33 -3.10 -29.57 1.48
CA HIS A 33 -3.37 -30.01 2.84
C HIS A 33 -2.84 -29.01 3.87
N CYS A 34 -1.60 -28.55 3.72
CA CYS A 34 -1.02 -27.51 4.58
C CYS A 34 -1.83 -26.21 4.55
N ASP A 35 -2.29 -25.77 3.38
CA ASP A 35 -3.13 -24.57 3.27
C ASP A 35 -4.47 -24.75 4.04
N ASN A 36 -5.06 -25.95 4.00
CA ASN A 36 -6.28 -26.24 4.75
C ASN A 36 -6.04 -26.27 6.27
N LEU A 37 -4.88 -26.77 6.71
CA LEU A 37 -4.48 -26.72 8.12
C LEU A 37 -4.31 -25.27 8.59
N LEU A 38 -3.67 -24.42 7.78
CA LEU A 38 -3.53 -22.99 8.08
C LEU A 38 -4.89 -22.29 8.20
N ARG A 39 -5.80 -22.52 7.24
CA ARG A 39 -7.18 -21.98 7.31
C ARG A 39 -7.90 -22.44 8.57
N ARG A 40 -7.80 -23.73 8.91
CA ARG A 40 -8.43 -24.29 10.11
C ARG A 40 -7.89 -23.62 11.38
N ALA A 41 -6.58 -23.49 11.50
CA ALA A 41 -5.94 -22.85 12.65
C ALA A 41 -6.38 -21.38 12.78
N ALA A 42 -6.37 -20.62 11.68
CA ALA A 42 -6.81 -19.23 11.68
C ALA A 42 -8.30 -19.07 12.04
N CYS A 43 -9.19 -19.94 11.54
CA CYS A 43 -10.60 -19.94 11.92
C CYS A 43 -10.81 -20.30 13.39
N GLN A 44 -10.03 -21.24 13.95
CA GLN A 44 -10.09 -21.58 15.37
C GLN A 44 -9.69 -20.39 16.24
N GLU A 45 -8.62 -19.67 15.85
CA GLU A 45 -8.20 -18.45 16.54
C GLU A 45 -9.29 -17.36 16.45
N ALA A 46 -9.85 -17.12 15.26
CA ALA A 46 -10.94 -16.16 15.06
C ALA A 46 -12.20 -16.51 15.87
N GLN A 47 -12.54 -17.79 15.97
CA GLN A 47 -13.68 -18.26 16.75
C GLN A 47 -13.52 -17.94 18.25
N VAL A 48 -12.29 -17.99 18.78
CA VAL A 48 -12.02 -17.58 20.17
C VAL A 48 -12.39 -16.11 20.36
N PHE A 49 -12.07 -15.23 19.41
CA PHE A 49 -12.48 -13.83 19.44
C PHE A 49 -14.00 -13.66 19.35
N GLY A 50 -14.69 -14.38 18.45
CA GLY A 50 -16.15 -14.29 18.33
C GLY A 50 -16.93 -14.89 19.50
N SER A 51 -16.32 -15.80 20.28
CA SER A 51 -16.94 -16.39 21.47
C SER A 51 -16.89 -15.49 22.72
N GLN A 52 -16.32 -14.29 22.61
CA GLN A 52 -16.26 -13.33 23.70
C GLN A 52 -17.66 -12.78 24.02
N LEU A 53 -17.95 -12.63 25.31
CA LEU A 53 -19.23 -12.12 25.78
C LEU A 53 -19.28 -10.60 25.61
N ILE A 54 -20.36 -10.11 25.02
CA ILE A 54 -20.70 -8.68 24.98
C ILE A 54 -21.91 -8.42 25.88
N PRO A 55 -21.96 -7.28 26.59
CA PRO A 55 -23.14 -6.92 27.34
C PRO A 55 -24.30 -6.62 26.39
N PRO A 56 -25.57 -6.85 26.79
CA PRO A 56 -26.72 -6.77 25.88
C PRO A 56 -27.00 -5.35 25.35
N ASN A 57 -26.42 -4.33 25.97
CA ASN A 57 -26.51 -2.93 25.56
C ASN A 57 -25.35 -2.48 24.65
N ALA A 58 -24.30 -3.27 24.50
CA ALA A 58 -23.21 -2.96 23.57
C ALA A 58 -23.59 -3.35 22.14
N GLN A 59 -23.24 -2.49 21.20
CA GLN A 59 -23.41 -2.76 19.78
C GLN A 59 -22.23 -3.59 19.27
N VAL A 60 -22.54 -4.48 18.32
CA VAL A 60 -21.51 -5.21 17.57
C VAL A 60 -20.75 -4.25 16.66
N LYS A 61 -19.43 -4.49 16.51
CA LYS A 61 -18.61 -3.69 15.61
C LYS A 61 -19.03 -3.94 14.17
N LYS A 62 -19.26 -2.87 13.41
CA LYS A 62 -19.60 -2.92 11.99
C LYS A 62 -18.35 -2.80 11.12
N ALA A 63 -18.17 -3.73 10.20
CA ALA A 63 -17.09 -3.71 9.22
C ALA A 63 -17.63 -3.66 7.80
N THR A 64 -17.16 -2.69 7.02
CA THR A 64 -17.48 -2.61 5.59
C THR A 64 -16.27 -3.05 4.77
N VAL A 65 -16.43 -4.10 3.97
CA VAL A 65 -15.36 -4.66 3.13
C VAL A 65 -15.53 -4.20 1.69
N PHE A 66 -14.54 -3.50 1.12
CA PHE A 66 -14.45 -3.21 -0.30
C PHE A 66 -13.59 -4.26 -1.00
N LEU A 67 -14.23 -5.12 -1.79
CA LEU A 67 -13.58 -6.20 -2.53
C LEU A 67 -13.52 -5.86 -4.02
N ASN A 68 -12.32 -5.85 -4.59
CA ASN A 68 -12.12 -5.81 -6.04
C ASN A 68 -11.99 -7.25 -6.60
N PRO A 69 -13.03 -7.80 -7.26
CA PRO A 69 -13.00 -9.17 -7.78
C PRO A 69 -12.01 -9.35 -8.94
N ALA A 70 -11.74 -8.29 -9.72
CA ALA A 70 -10.86 -8.32 -10.89
C ALA A 70 -9.37 -8.38 -10.52
N ALA A 71 -9.03 -8.05 -9.27
CA ALA A 71 -7.66 -8.12 -8.78
C ALA A 71 -7.05 -9.53 -8.91
N CYS A 72 -5.72 -9.58 -9.07
CA CYS A 72 -4.94 -10.81 -9.27
C CYS A 72 -5.51 -11.72 -10.38
N LYS A 73 -5.79 -11.11 -11.55
CA LYS A 73 -6.30 -11.80 -12.75
C LYS A 73 -7.65 -12.50 -12.48
N GLY A 74 -8.56 -11.83 -11.76
CA GLY A 74 -9.90 -12.34 -11.46
C GLY A 74 -9.98 -13.41 -10.36
N LYS A 75 -8.88 -13.72 -9.68
CA LYS A 75 -8.85 -14.74 -8.61
C LYS A 75 -9.20 -14.18 -7.23
N ALA A 76 -9.15 -12.86 -7.05
CA ALA A 76 -9.32 -12.20 -5.76
C ALA A 76 -10.60 -12.60 -5.03
N ARG A 77 -11.74 -12.68 -5.73
CA ARG A 77 -13.01 -13.15 -5.14
C ARG A 77 -12.87 -14.53 -4.50
N THR A 78 -12.35 -15.51 -5.25
CA THR A 78 -12.22 -16.88 -4.74
C THR A 78 -11.21 -17.00 -3.61
N LEU A 79 -10.14 -16.19 -3.63
CA LEU A 79 -9.15 -16.13 -2.56
C LEU A 79 -9.74 -15.52 -1.29
N PHE A 80 -10.49 -14.42 -1.41
CA PHE A 80 -11.15 -13.76 -0.29
C PHE A 80 -12.17 -14.68 0.39
N GLU A 81 -13.10 -15.24 -0.39
CA GLU A 81 -14.18 -16.10 0.11
C GLU A 81 -13.65 -17.36 0.81
N ARG A 82 -12.49 -17.88 0.38
CA ARG A 82 -11.87 -19.09 0.96
C ARG A 82 -10.97 -18.83 2.15
N ASN A 83 -10.25 -17.71 2.16
CA ASN A 83 -9.16 -17.49 3.10
C ASN A 83 -9.47 -16.42 4.16
N ALA A 84 -10.29 -15.42 3.84
CA ALA A 84 -10.53 -14.25 4.70
C ALA A 84 -11.97 -14.17 5.21
N ALA A 85 -12.97 -14.38 4.34
CA ALA A 85 -14.38 -14.25 4.72
C ALA A 85 -14.79 -15.10 5.95
N PRO A 86 -14.36 -16.38 6.07
CA PRO A 86 -14.69 -17.17 7.26
C PRO A 86 -14.12 -16.59 8.56
N ILE A 87 -12.91 -16.03 8.52
CA ILE A 87 -12.24 -15.42 9.67
C ILE A 87 -13.04 -14.19 10.14
N LEU A 88 -13.48 -13.34 9.20
CA LEU A 88 -14.26 -12.14 9.50
C LEU A 88 -15.66 -12.46 10.05
N HIS A 89 -16.32 -13.50 9.54
CA HIS A 89 -17.64 -13.88 10.06
C HIS A 89 -17.55 -14.58 11.44
N LEU A 90 -16.45 -15.26 11.73
CA LEU A 90 -16.22 -15.90 13.02
C LEU A 90 -15.74 -14.92 14.11
N SER A 91 -15.31 -13.70 13.77
CA SER A 91 -14.79 -12.73 14.74
C SER A 91 -15.85 -12.00 15.55
N GLY A 92 -17.15 -12.20 15.26
CA GLY A 92 -18.25 -11.53 15.96
C GLY A 92 -18.51 -10.09 15.49
N MET A 93 -18.03 -9.71 14.30
CA MET A 93 -18.31 -8.44 13.66
C MET A 93 -19.50 -8.54 12.70
N ASP A 94 -20.24 -7.45 12.52
CA ASP A 94 -21.25 -7.33 11.46
C ASP A 94 -20.54 -6.90 10.16
N VAL A 95 -20.35 -7.86 9.25
CA VAL A 95 -19.50 -7.70 8.06
C VAL A 95 -20.36 -7.51 6.81
N THR A 96 -20.33 -6.32 6.24
CA THR A 96 -20.97 -6.00 4.96
C THR A 96 -19.93 -6.02 3.83
N ILE A 97 -20.09 -6.92 2.86
CA ILE A 97 -19.16 -7.04 1.73
C ILE A 97 -19.71 -6.32 0.50
N VAL A 98 -18.99 -5.29 0.07
CA VAL A 98 -19.26 -4.49 -1.13
C VAL A 98 -18.28 -4.88 -2.22
N LYS A 99 -18.80 -5.32 -3.37
CA LYS A 99 -17.99 -5.68 -4.53
C LYS A 99 -17.89 -4.48 -5.47
N THR A 100 -16.69 -4.17 -5.92
CA THR A 100 -16.47 -3.12 -6.93
C THR A 100 -16.42 -3.76 -8.32
N ASP A 101 -17.19 -3.19 -9.24
CA ASP A 101 -17.35 -3.59 -10.62
C ASP A 101 -16.36 -2.84 -11.54
N TYR A 102 -16.07 -1.57 -11.24
CA TYR A 102 -15.18 -0.72 -12.04
C TYR A 102 -14.37 0.27 -11.19
N GLU A 103 -13.34 0.86 -11.81
CA GLU A 103 -12.42 1.82 -11.19
C GLU A 103 -13.13 3.09 -10.72
N GLY A 104 -12.85 3.51 -9.49
CA GLY A 104 -13.49 4.68 -8.87
C GLY A 104 -14.90 4.45 -8.33
N GLN A 105 -15.48 3.25 -8.47
CA GLN A 105 -16.73 2.92 -7.78
C GLN A 105 -16.56 2.91 -6.25
N ALA A 106 -15.40 2.46 -5.76
CA ALA A 106 -15.08 2.50 -4.33
C ALA A 106 -15.10 3.95 -3.82
N LYS A 107 -14.49 4.89 -4.56
CA LYS A 107 -14.48 6.32 -4.24
C LYS A 107 -15.90 6.86 -4.05
N LYS A 108 -16.82 6.57 -4.98
CA LYS A 108 -18.22 7.04 -4.94
C LYS A 108 -19.04 6.40 -3.83
N LEU A 109 -18.92 5.07 -3.67
CA LEU A 109 -19.65 4.35 -2.61
C LEU A 109 -19.20 4.80 -1.23
N LEU A 110 -17.91 5.10 -1.08
CA LEU A 110 -17.37 5.56 0.18
C LEU A 110 -17.81 6.97 0.54
N GLU A 111 -18.12 7.84 -0.43
CA GLU A 111 -18.70 9.16 -0.20
C GLU A 111 -20.12 9.09 0.38
N LEU A 112 -20.86 8.02 0.06
CA LEU A 112 -22.21 7.75 0.56
C LEU A 112 -22.24 6.81 1.76
N LEU A 113 -21.09 6.23 2.14
CA LEU A 113 -21.04 5.27 3.24
C LEU A 113 -21.38 5.96 4.57
N GLU A 114 -22.30 5.37 5.31
CA GLU A 114 -22.68 5.81 6.65
C GLU A 114 -21.78 5.16 7.72
N ASN A 115 -22.00 5.53 8.99
CA ASN A 115 -21.18 5.16 10.14
C ASN A 115 -20.78 3.67 10.15
N THR A 116 -19.48 3.40 10.00
CA THR A 116 -18.84 2.08 10.12
C THR A 116 -17.70 2.18 11.13
N ASP A 117 -17.47 1.13 11.91
CA ASP A 117 -16.40 1.14 12.91
C ASP A 117 -15.05 0.74 12.30
N VAL A 118 -15.10 -0.04 11.22
CA VAL A 118 -13.93 -0.53 10.50
C VAL A 118 -14.18 -0.52 8.98
N ILE A 119 -13.18 -0.08 8.22
CA ILE A 119 -13.17 -0.20 6.75
C ILE A 119 -12.12 -1.24 6.37
N ILE A 120 -12.48 -2.24 5.58
CA ILE A 120 -11.55 -3.29 5.13
C ILE A 120 -11.42 -3.21 3.62
N VAL A 121 -10.20 -3.18 3.10
CA VAL A 121 -9.91 -3.20 1.67
C VAL A 121 -9.31 -4.53 1.28
N ALA A 122 -9.98 -5.25 0.38
CA ALA A 122 -9.56 -6.53 -0.15
C ALA A 122 -9.20 -6.37 -1.64
N GLY A 123 -7.91 -6.19 -1.91
CA GLY A 123 -7.44 -5.84 -3.26
C GLY A 123 -5.93 -5.66 -3.37
N GLY A 124 -5.51 -4.90 -4.38
CA GLY A 124 -4.13 -4.42 -4.52
C GLY A 124 -4.00 -2.96 -4.11
N ASP A 125 -2.81 -2.40 -4.32
CA ASP A 125 -2.47 -1.02 -3.92
C ASP A 125 -3.39 0.02 -4.59
N GLY A 126 -3.79 -0.18 -5.85
CA GLY A 126 -4.74 0.72 -6.52
C GLY A 126 -6.13 0.75 -5.87
N THR A 127 -6.70 -0.39 -5.48
CA THR A 127 -7.99 -0.42 -4.76
C THR A 127 -7.88 0.24 -3.38
N LEU A 128 -6.73 0.11 -2.73
CA LEU A 128 -6.46 0.78 -1.47
C LEU A 128 -6.35 2.31 -1.65
N GLN A 129 -5.65 2.76 -2.68
CA GLN A 129 -5.58 4.16 -3.08
C GLN A 129 -6.97 4.74 -3.33
N GLU A 130 -7.85 3.98 -3.99
CA GLU A 130 -9.21 4.44 -4.27
C GLU A 130 -10.02 4.67 -2.99
N VAL A 131 -9.99 3.69 -2.07
CA VAL A 131 -10.70 3.79 -0.80
C VAL A 131 -10.16 4.97 0.03
N ILE A 132 -8.84 5.13 0.11
CA ILE A 132 -8.24 6.23 0.86
C ILE A 132 -8.59 7.58 0.26
N THR A 133 -8.54 7.68 -1.06
CA THR A 133 -8.96 8.89 -1.76
C THR A 133 -10.43 9.19 -1.50
N GLY A 134 -11.29 8.16 -1.46
CA GLY A 134 -12.69 8.32 -1.05
C GLY A 134 -12.82 8.81 0.39
N VAL A 135 -12.07 8.25 1.34
CA VAL A 135 -12.12 8.63 2.77
C VAL A 135 -11.76 10.10 2.93
N LEU A 136 -10.65 10.50 2.32
CA LEU A 136 -10.05 11.81 2.53
C LEU A 136 -10.67 12.93 1.68
N ARG A 137 -11.54 12.60 0.73
CA ARG A 137 -12.32 13.60 -0.04
C ARG A 137 -13.66 13.95 0.60
N ARG A 138 -14.10 13.20 1.61
CA ARG A 138 -15.39 13.43 2.27
C ARG A 138 -15.42 14.75 3.04
N ALA A 139 -16.61 15.34 3.16
CA ALA A 139 -16.81 16.54 3.97
C ALA A 139 -16.57 16.30 5.47
N ASP A 140 -16.83 15.07 5.96
CA ASP A 140 -16.61 14.62 7.34
C ASP A 140 -15.30 13.81 7.51
N GLU A 141 -14.29 14.11 6.66
CA GLU A 141 -12.96 13.51 6.67
C GLU A 141 -12.37 13.37 8.09
N ALA A 142 -12.49 14.40 8.94
CA ALA A 142 -11.88 14.41 10.27
C ALA A 142 -12.37 13.29 11.20
N THR A 143 -13.58 12.79 10.97
CA THR A 143 -14.14 11.64 11.69
C THR A 143 -13.70 10.34 11.02
N PHE A 144 -13.83 10.26 9.69
CA PHE A 144 -13.51 9.06 8.94
C PHE A 144 -12.01 8.73 8.93
N SER A 145 -11.12 9.71 9.03
CA SER A 145 -9.67 9.48 9.12
C SER A 145 -9.26 8.79 10.42
N LYS A 146 -10.13 8.84 11.45
CA LYS A 146 -9.93 8.13 12.73
C LYS A 146 -10.42 6.69 12.68
N ILE A 147 -11.22 6.31 11.67
CA ILE A 147 -11.69 4.94 11.50
C ILE A 147 -10.51 4.08 11.02
N PRO A 148 -10.20 2.97 11.70
CA PRO A 148 -9.09 2.12 11.33
C PRO A 148 -9.40 1.35 10.04
N ILE A 149 -8.39 1.30 9.16
CA ILE A 149 -8.47 0.66 7.85
C ILE A 149 -7.70 -0.67 7.90
N GLY A 150 -8.40 -1.76 7.56
CA GLY A 150 -7.81 -3.07 7.34
C GLY A 150 -7.42 -3.26 5.89
N PHE A 151 -6.26 -3.86 5.65
CA PHE A 151 -5.83 -4.17 4.28
C PHE A 151 -5.59 -5.67 4.14
N ILE A 152 -6.29 -6.30 3.18
CA ILE A 152 -6.14 -7.70 2.82
C ILE A 152 -5.47 -7.75 1.43
N PRO A 153 -4.18 -8.09 1.36
CA PRO A 153 -3.44 -8.05 0.11
C PRO A 153 -3.85 -9.23 -0.79
N LEU A 154 -4.72 -8.93 -1.75
CA LEU A 154 -5.14 -9.86 -2.80
C LEU A 154 -4.42 -9.59 -4.14
N GLY A 155 -3.61 -8.54 -4.22
CA GLY A 155 -2.78 -8.20 -5.39
C GLY A 155 -1.61 -9.17 -5.63
N GLN A 156 -0.98 -9.10 -6.81
CA GLN A 156 0.24 -9.88 -7.10
C GLN A 156 1.46 -9.37 -6.32
N THR A 157 1.51 -8.06 -6.10
CA THR A 157 2.50 -7.35 -5.31
C THR A 157 1.74 -6.35 -4.46
N SER A 158 2.19 -6.15 -3.23
CA SER A 158 1.73 -5.03 -2.40
C SER A 158 2.92 -4.41 -1.69
N SER A 159 2.98 -3.10 -1.78
CA SER A 159 4.02 -2.26 -1.17
C SER A 159 3.89 -2.19 0.35
N LEU A 160 2.66 -2.03 0.87
CA LEU A 160 2.38 -1.82 2.29
C LEU A 160 2.34 -3.11 3.10
N SER A 161 2.09 -4.25 2.45
CA SER A 161 1.92 -5.50 3.18
C SER A 161 3.18 -5.94 3.93
N GLN A 162 4.38 -5.60 3.42
CA GLN A 162 5.67 -5.86 4.07
C GLN A 162 5.88 -5.02 5.34
N THR A 163 5.27 -3.84 5.38
CA THR A 163 5.32 -2.95 6.55
C THR A 163 4.35 -3.42 7.62
N LEU A 164 3.09 -3.69 7.23
CA LEU A 164 2.01 -3.95 8.17
C LEU A 164 1.99 -5.39 8.71
N PHE A 165 2.43 -6.35 7.92
CA PHE A 165 2.34 -7.77 8.26
C PHE A 165 3.71 -8.43 8.27
N ALA A 166 3.85 -9.48 9.07
CA ALA A 166 5.08 -10.27 9.09
C ALA A 166 5.38 -10.81 7.68
N GLU A 167 6.66 -10.75 7.28
CA GLU A 167 7.07 -11.38 6.04
C GLU A 167 6.77 -12.88 6.13
N SER A 168 6.02 -13.37 5.14
CA SER A 168 5.70 -14.78 5.00
C SER A 168 6.99 -15.58 4.78
N GLY A 169 7.58 -16.07 5.87
CA GLY A 169 8.66 -17.06 5.86
C GLY A 169 9.99 -16.51 5.36
N ASN A 170 10.97 -16.46 6.26
CA ASN A 170 12.40 -16.61 6.01
C ASN A 170 12.82 -16.59 4.54
N LYS A 171 13.49 -15.51 4.12
CA LYS A 171 14.57 -15.55 3.11
C LYS A 171 15.74 -16.41 3.63
N VAL A 172 15.47 -17.60 4.16
CA VAL A 172 16.53 -18.57 4.37
C VAL A 172 17.00 -18.96 2.98
N HIS A 173 18.31 -18.88 2.82
CA HIS A 173 19.14 -19.35 1.72
C HIS A 173 18.95 -20.83 1.36
N ASP A 174 17.81 -21.44 1.65
CA ASP A 174 17.53 -22.81 1.30
C ASP A 174 16.93 -22.87 -0.11
N LYS A 175 17.83 -22.95 -1.08
CA LYS A 175 17.51 -23.28 -2.48
C LYS A 175 16.93 -24.70 -2.64
N SER A 176 16.73 -25.48 -1.57
CA SER A 176 16.26 -26.87 -1.64
C SER A 176 14.77 -27.09 -1.35
N GLN A 177 14.04 -26.11 -0.84
CA GLN A 177 12.57 -26.20 -0.70
C GLN A 177 11.91 -25.07 -1.47
N THR A 178 11.40 -25.38 -2.66
CA THR A 178 10.59 -24.45 -3.44
C THR A 178 9.22 -24.36 -2.77
N PRO A 179 8.86 -23.29 -2.06
CA PRO A 179 7.52 -23.18 -1.51
C PRO A 179 6.58 -23.04 -2.71
N CYS A 180 5.47 -23.77 -2.70
CA CYS A 180 4.41 -23.59 -3.68
C CYS A 180 4.04 -22.10 -3.71
N ARG A 181 4.15 -21.48 -4.89
CA ARG A 181 3.86 -20.04 -5.10
C ARG A 181 2.46 -19.63 -4.60
N ASP A 182 1.54 -20.59 -4.48
CA ASP A 182 0.17 -20.40 -4.01
C ASP A 182 0.02 -20.41 -2.48
N SER A 183 0.86 -21.16 -1.73
CA SER A 183 0.72 -21.30 -0.27
C SER A 183 1.21 -20.05 0.49
N ILE A 184 2.23 -19.37 -0.03
CA ILE A 184 2.70 -18.07 0.45
C ILE A 184 1.57 -17.04 0.47
N ASN A 185 0.67 -17.09 -0.53
CA ASN A 185 -0.45 -16.15 -0.62
C ASN A 185 -1.52 -16.43 0.43
N VAL A 186 -1.79 -17.71 0.75
CA VAL A 186 -2.83 -18.07 1.73
C VAL A 186 -2.45 -17.58 3.12
N ARG A 187 -1.22 -17.88 3.57
CA ARG A 187 -0.73 -17.46 4.88
C ARG A 187 -0.75 -15.94 5.03
N HIS A 188 -0.29 -15.23 4.01
CA HIS A 188 -0.28 -13.76 4.05
C HIS A 188 -1.70 -13.17 4.18
N ILE A 189 -2.67 -13.72 3.43
CA ILE A 189 -4.08 -13.28 3.51
C ILE A 189 -4.69 -13.62 4.87
N THR A 190 -4.45 -14.82 5.41
CA THR A 190 -4.98 -15.23 6.71
C THR A 190 -4.38 -14.40 7.85
N ASP A 191 -3.07 -14.19 7.84
CA ASP A 191 -2.36 -13.42 8.87
C ASP A 191 -2.80 -11.95 8.83
N ALA A 192 -2.96 -11.36 7.65
CA ALA A 192 -3.49 -10.00 7.48
C ALA A 192 -4.93 -9.87 7.99
N THR A 193 -5.79 -10.85 7.69
CA THR A 193 -7.19 -10.84 8.15
C THR A 193 -7.27 -11.02 9.67
N LEU A 194 -6.42 -11.87 10.23
CA LEU A 194 -6.33 -12.10 11.66
C LEU A 194 -5.79 -10.88 12.43
N ALA A 195 -4.86 -10.12 11.84
CA ALA A 195 -4.39 -8.86 12.40
C ALA A 195 -5.53 -7.84 12.56
N ILE A 196 -6.48 -7.79 11.62
CA ILE A 196 -7.68 -6.96 11.72
C ILE A 196 -8.54 -7.41 12.92
N VAL A 197 -8.73 -8.72 13.10
CA VAL A 197 -9.48 -9.29 14.23
C VAL A 197 -8.81 -8.98 15.57
N LYS A 198 -7.47 -9.01 15.62
CA LYS A 198 -6.69 -8.68 16.82
C LYS A 198 -6.83 -7.21 17.22
N GLY A 199 -7.08 -6.32 16.26
CA GLY A 199 -7.42 -4.93 16.54
C GLY A 199 -6.23 -3.99 16.77
N GLU A 200 -5.01 -4.44 16.49
CA GLU A 200 -3.78 -3.64 16.66
C GLU A 200 -3.60 -2.65 15.51
N THR A 201 -3.43 -1.37 15.83
CA THR A 201 -3.37 -0.29 14.82
C THR A 201 -2.04 0.48 14.84
N VAL A 202 -1.60 0.92 13.66
CA VAL A 202 -0.43 1.79 13.45
C VAL A 202 -0.83 2.99 12.58
N PRO A 203 -0.44 4.23 12.95
CA PRO A 203 -0.70 5.40 12.12
C PRO A 203 0.25 5.43 10.91
N LEU A 204 -0.28 5.76 9.73
CA LEU A 204 0.47 5.90 8.49
C LEU A 204 0.36 7.32 7.92
N ASP A 205 1.42 7.73 7.22
CA ASP A 205 1.47 9.00 6.51
C ASP A 205 0.76 8.87 5.15
N VAL A 206 0.20 9.97 4.66
CA VAL A 206 -0.47 10.02 3.35
C VAL A 206 0.10 11.19 2.55
N LEU A 207 0.30 11.00 1.25
CA LEU A 207 0.63 12.08 0.32
C LEU A 207 -0.67 12.61 -0.29
N GLN A 208 -0.89 13.91 -0.17
CA GLN A 208 -1.91 14.64 -0.91
C GLN A 208 -1.28 15.19 -2.18
N ILE A 209 -1.75 14.75 -3.33
CA ILE A 209 -1.30 15.16 -4.66
C ILE A 209 -2.43 15.94 -5.31
N LYS A 210 -2.26 17.24 -5.49
CA LYS A 210 -3.27 18.14 -6.06
C LYS A 210 -2.80 18.66 -7.41
N GLY A 211 -3.53 18.30 -8.47
CA GLY A 211 -3.42 18.96 -9.77
C GLY A 211 -4.17 20.28 -9.80
N GLU A 212 -3.91 21.11 -10.81
CA GLU A 212 -4.54 22.44 -10.93
C GLU A 212 -6.06 22.37 -11.14
N LYS A 213 -6.51 21.43 -11.98
CA LYS A 213 -7.92 21.31 -12.41
C LYS A 213 -8.68 20.17 -11.75
N GLU A 214 -7.96 19.18 -11.20
CA GLU A 214 -8.56 17.96 -10.65
C GLU A 214 -8.72 18.01 -9.14
N GLN A 215 -9.62 17.17 -8.63
CA GLN A 215 -9.73 16.95 -7.18
C GLN A 215 -8.45 16.29 -6.63
N PRO A 216 -8.08 16.58 -5.38
CA PRO A 216 -6.85 16.04 -4.79
C PRO A 216 -6.88 14.52 -4.71
N VAL A 217 -5.82 13.87 -5.16
CA VAL A 217 -5.61 12.43 -5.09
C VAL A 217 -4.75 12.12 -3.88
N PHE A 218 -5.04 11.04 -3.16
CA PHE A 218 -4.28 10.65 -1.98
C PHE A 218 -3.55 9.33 -2.21
N ALA A 219 -2.30 9.23 -1.76
CA ALA A 219 -1.45 8.07 -1.96
C ALA A 219 -0.73 7.68 -0.66
N LEU A 220 -0.50 6.39 -0.44
CA LEU A 220 0.23 5.87 0.71
C LEU A 220 1.70 5.60 0.41
N THR A 221 2.04 5.17 -0.81
CA THR A 221 3.41 4.80 -1.14
C THR A 221 4.12 5.95 -1.82
N GLY A 222 3.58 6.42 -2.95
CA GLY A 222 4.25 7.47 -3.71
C GLY A 222 3.79 7.67 -5.14
N LEU A 223 4.35 8.72 -5.73
CA LEU A 223 4.26 9.08 -7.14
C LEU A 223 5.59 8.73 -7.84
N ARG A 224 5.49 8.14 -9.04
CA ARG A 224 6.64 7.83 -9.90
C ARG A 224 6.40 8.37 -11.30
N TRP A 225 7.44 8.95 -11.88
CA TRP A 225 7.40 9.53 -13.22
C TRP A 225 8.72 9.26 -13.94
N GLY A 226 8.65 8.59 -15.10
CA GLY A 226 9.80 8.43 -15.99
C GLY A 226 9.98 7.03 -16.57
N SER A 227 11.17 6.79 -17.11
CA SER A 227 11.47 5.67 -18.02
C SER A 227 11.27 4.28 -17.39
N PHE A 228 11.68 4.09 -16.13
CA PHE A 228 11.51 2.80 -15.45
C PHE A 228 10.03 2.45 -15.22
N ARG A 229 9.19 3.47 -14.98
CA ARG A 229 7.74 3.31 -14.84
C ARG A 229 7.14 2.89 -16.17
N ASP A 230 7.48 3.58 -17.27
CA ASP A 230 6.93 3.28 -18.60
C ASP A 230 7.35 1.89 -19.10
N ALA A 231 8.62 1.53 -18.88
CA ALA A 231 9.10 0.18 -19.11
C ALA A 231 8.30 -0.84 -18.27
N GLY A 232 8.05 -0.55 -16.99
CA GLY A 232 7.26 -1.37 -16.07
C GLY A 232 5.82 -1.63 -16.55
N VAL A 233 5.12 -0.60 -17.03
CA VAL A 233 3.75 -0.72 -17.58
C VAL A 233 3.75 -1.65 -18.81
N SER A 234 4.77 -1.52 -19.68
CA SER A 234 4.89 -2.32 -20.90
C SER A 234 5.21 -3.81 -20.65
N VAL A 235 5.67 -4.19 -19.45
CA VAL A 235 5.98 -5.60 -19.09
C VAL A 235 4.78 -6.52 -19.31
N SER A 236 3.56 -6.02 -19.07
CA SER A 236 2.32 -6.79 -19.25
C SER A 236 2.06 -7.16 -20.71
N LYS A 237 2.45 -6.31 -21.67
CA LYS A 237 2.29 -6.52 -23.11
C LYS A 237 3.12 -7.72 -23.59
N TYR A 238 4.28 -7.94 -22.99
CA TYR A 238 5.21 -9.04 -23.34
C TYR A 238 4.94 -10.35 -22.58
N TRP A 239 3.66 -10.66 -22.28
CA TRP A 239 3.28 -11.82 -21.47
C TRP A 239 3.79 -13.16 -22.05
N TYR A 240 3.95 -13.25 -23.38
CA TYR A 240 4.40 -14.43 -24.11
C TYR A 240 5.88 -14.79 -23.87
N LEU A 241 6.70 -13.85 -23.38
CA LEU A 241 8.13 -14.06 -23.12
C LEU A 241 8.44 -14.61 -21.71
N GLY A 242 7.41 -14.98 -20.94
CA GLY A 242 7.54 -15.68 -19.66
C GLY A 242 8.50 -14.97 -18.69
N PRO A 243 9.64 -15.58 -18.30
CA PRO A 243 10.57 -15.01 -17.33
C PRO A 243 11.36 -13.80 -17.89
N LEU A 244 11.54 -13.72 -19.22
CA LEU A 244 12.35 -12.67 -19.86
C LEU A 244 11.58 -11.37 -20.08
N LYS A 245 10.24 -11.38 -19.96
CA LYS A 245 9.36 -10.24 -20.25
C LYS A 245 9.79 -8.93 -19.56
N THR A 246 10.30 -9.02 -18.33
CA THR A 246 10.73 -7.84 -17.56
C THR A 246 11.97 -7.19 -18.16
N LYS A 247 13.01 -7.99 -18.45
CA LYS A 247 14.24 -7.51 -19.10
C LYS A 247 13.98 -7.02 -20.52
N VAL A 248 13.15 -7.76 -21.28
CA VAL A 248 12.83 -7.43 -22.66
C VAL A 248 12.04 -6.13 -22.77
N ALA A 249 11.10 -5.86 -21.85
CA ALA A 249 10.39 -4.58 -21.80
C ALA A 249 11.35 -3.39 -21.67
N HIS A 250 12.31 -3.47 -20.75
CA HIS A 250 13.32 -2.43 -20.57
C HIS A 250 14.25 -2.33 -21.79
N PHE A 251 14.66 -3.46 -22.36
CA PHE A 251 15.47 -3.49 -23.58
C PHE A 251 14.74 -2.82 -24.76
N PHE A 252 13.48 -3.14 -25.02
CA PHE A 252 12.71 -2.49 -26.08
C PHE A 252 12.48 -1.00 -25.82
N SER A 253 12.36 -0.57 -24.55
CA SER A 253 12.34 0.86 -24.21
C SER A 253 13.62 1.56 -24.65
N THR A 254 14.79 0.96 -24.36
CA THR A 254 16.10 1.51 -24.75
C THR A 254 16.37 1.51 -26.26
N LEU A 255 15.68 0.66 -27.03
CA LEU A 255 15.78 0.62 -28.48
C LEU A 255 14.92 1.69 -29.15
N LYS A 256 13.79 2.06 -28.52
CA LYS A 256 12.91 3.09 -29.05
C LYS A 256 13.64 4.44 -29.03
N GLU A 257 14.03 4.88 -27.84
CA GLU A 257 14.72 6.15 -27.62
C GLU A 257 15.69 6.02 -26.45
N TRP A 258 16.89 6.62 -26.55
CA TRP A 258 17.86 6.66 -25.47
C TRP A 258 18.83 7.84 -25.61
N PRO A 259 19.08 8.64 -24.56
CA PRO A 259 18.50 8.57 -23.21
C PRO A 259 17.09 9.18 -23.13
N GLN A 260 16.18 8.52 -22.39
CA GLN A 260 14.81 9.01 -22.12
C GLN A 260 14.81 9.92 -20.89
N THR A 261 15.39 11.11 -21.05
CA THR A 261 15.51 12.07 -19.95
C THR A 261 14.28 12.95 -19.88
N HIS A 262 13.74 13.12 -18.68
CA HIS A 262 12.63 14.02 -18.42
C HIS A 262 13.13 15.28 -17.70
N GLN A 263 12.73 16.44 -18.22
CA GLN A 263 13.03 17.73 -17.60
C GLN A 263 11.81 18.22 -16.82
N ALA A 264 12.04 18.72 -15.60
CA ALA A 264 11.01 19.33 -14.77
C ALA A 264 11.63 20.31 -13.77
N SER A 265 10.84 21.25 -13.28
CA SER A 265 11.24 22.15 -12.19
C SER A 265 10.58 21.71 -10.89
N LEU A 266 11.37 21.54 -9.84
CA LEU A 266 10.91 21.13 -8.52
C LEU A 266 11.15 22.26 -7.53
N SER A 267 10.09 22.76 -6.92
CA SER A 267 10.18 23.68 -5.78
C SER A 267 9.79 22.91 -4.52
N TYR A 268 10.60 22.93 -3.46
CA TYR A 268 10.32 22.18 -2.24
C TYR A 268 10.63 22.96 -0.96
N THR A 269 9.98 22.54 0.11
CA THR A 269 10.19 23.04 1.48
C THR A 269 10.82 21.93 2.31
N GLY A 270 11.73 22.28 3.23
CA GLY A 270 12.44 21.32 4.08
C GLY A 270 11.52 20.49 4.99
N PRO A 271 12.10 19.53 5.75
CA PRO A 271 11.37 18.74 6.73
C PRO A 271 10.58 19.60 7.71
N ALA A 272 9.37 19.16 8.08
CA ALA A 272 8.56 19.85 9.06
C ALA A 272 8.82 19.23 10.44
N GLU A 273 9.12 20.06 11.43
CA GLU A 273 9.19 19.61 12.81
C GLU A 273 7.80 19.23 13.31
N ARG A 274 7.72 18.11 14.03
CA ARG A 274 6.45 17.64 14.56
C ARG A 274 5.98 18.61 15.65
N PRO A 275 4.76 19.16 15.57
CA PRO A 275 4.18 19.86 16.71
C PRO A 275 4.09 18.88 17.89
N PRO A 276 4.46 19.28 19.12
CA PRO A 276 4.46 18.37 20.26
C PRO A 276 3.08 17.71 20.35
N SER A 277 3.06 16.38 20.40
CA SER A 277 1.86 15.56 20.54
C SER A 277 1.26 15.77 21.93
N GLY A 278 0.74 16.97 22.19
CA GLY A 278 -0.21 17.17 23.26
C GLY A 278 -1.42 16.30 22.94
N ALA A 279 -1.92 15.57 23.93
CA ALA A 279 -3.26 15.04 23.85
C ALA A 279 -4.15 16.22 23.40
N GLU A 280 -4.95 16.02 22.34
CA GLU A 280 -6.14 16.85 22.15
C GLU A 280 -7.05 16.58 23.37
N GLU A 281 -6.68 17.12 24.53
CA GLU A 281 -7.65 17.43 25.56
C GLU A 281 -8.57 18.41 24.89
N THR A 282 -9.69 17.93 24.35
CA THR A 282 -10.83 18.78 24.05
C THR A 282 -11.02 19.63 25.29
N PRO A 283 -10.78 20.95 25.23
CA PRO A 283 -10.79 21.76 26.44
C PRO A 283 -12.15 21.56 27.09
N PRO A 284 -12.21 21.29 28.40
CA PRO A 284 -13.46 21.01 29.08
C PRO A 284 -14.45 22.10 28.73
N ARG A 285 -15.65 21.70 28.29
CA ARG A 285 -16.67 22.62 27.79
C ARG A 285 -16.77 23.82 28.75
N PRO A 286 -16.43 25.04 28.31
CA PRO A 286 -16.38 26.17 29.23
C PRO A 286 -17.77 26.41 29.82
N SER A 287 -17.80 26.83 31.09
CA SER A 287 -19.02 27.13 31.84
C SER A 287 -19.91 28.14 31.11
N LEU A 288 -21.22 28.07 31.37
CA LEU A 288 -22.24 28.80 30.62
C LEU A 288 -22.02 30.33 30.65
N TYR A 289 -21.59 30.88 31.80
CA TYR A 289 -21.20 32.28 31.95
C TYR A 289 -20.00 32.68 31.08
N ARG A 290 -18.97 31.82 30.96
CA ARG A 290 -17.78 32.08 30.13
C ARG A 290 -18.12 32.10 28.64
N ARG A 291 -19.16 31.36 28.22
CA ARG A 291 -19.68 31.42 26.84
C ARG A 291 -20.45 32.70 26.58
N ILE A 292 -21.28 33.13 27.53
CA ILE A 292 -22.01 34.41 27.44
C ILE A 292 -21.01 35.57 27.38
N LEU A 293 -19.99 35.56 28.24
CA LEU A 293 -18.91 36.55 28.23
C LEU A 293 -18.13 36.55 26.92
N ARG A 294 -17.76 35.38 26.37
CA ARG A 294 -17.10 35.33 25.05
C ARG A 294 -18.00 35.84 23.93
N ARG A 295 -19.30 35.53 23.97
CA ARG A 295 -20.28 35.96 22.98
C ARG A 295 -20.54 37.47 23.04
N LEU A 296 -20.53 38.03 24.25
CA LEU A 296 -20.56 39.47 24.47
C LEU A 296 -19.23 40.10 24.02
N ALA A 297 -18.08 39.57 24.43
CA ALA A 297 -16.76 40.07 24.03
C ALA A 297 -16.59 40.07 22.50
N SER A 298 -17.05 39.03 21.80
CA SER A 298 -17.04 38.98 20.33
C SER A 298 -18.01 39.95 19.66
N TYR A 299 -19.01 40.48 20.39
CA TYR A 299 -19.88 41.56 19.93
C TYR A 299 -19.19 42.94 19.98
N TRP A 300 -18.19 43.10 20.87
CA TRP A 300 -17.44 44.35 21.07
C TRP A 300 -16.04 44.34 20.44
N VAL A 301 -15.52 43.17 20.08
CA VAL A 301 -14.25 43.03 19.35
C VAL A 301 -14.53 43.24 17.87
N GLN A 302 -14.06 44.36 17.31
CA GLN A 302 -13.91 44.47 15.86
C GLN A 302 -12.94 43.40 15.37
N PRO A 303 -13.16 42.79 14.19
CA PRO A 303 -12.22 41.84 13.62
C PRO A 303 -10.90 42.57 13.30
N GLN A 304 -9.96 42.51 14.23
CA GLN A 304 -8.55 42.64 13.89
C GLN A 304 -8.11 41.27 13.42
N ASP A 305 -7.69 41.20 12.15
CA ASP A 305 -6.95 40.05 11.64
C ASP A 305 -5.78 39.82 12.59
N ALA A 306 -5.80 38.68 13.28
CA ALA A 306 -4.63 38.24 14.03
C ALA A 306 -3.46 38.23 13.04
N PRO A 307 -2.32 38.86 13.36
CA PRO A 307 -1.11 38.64 12.58
C PRO A 307 -0.81 37.14 12.70
N GLN A 308 -1.12 36.37 11.66
CA GLN A 308 -0.43 35.12 11.47
C GLN A 308 1.02 35.51 11.22
N GLU A 309 1.89 35.31 12.21
CA GLU A 309 3.33 35.22 11.98
C GLU A 309 3.57 34.01 11.07
N VAL A 310 3.34 34.18 9.76
CA VAL A 310 3.79 33.26 8.75
C VAL A 310 5.28 33.55 8.60
N SER A 311 6.11 32.78 9.30
CA SER A 311 7.54 32.72 8.95
C SER A 311 7.63 32.50 7.43
N PRO A 312 8.38 33.32 6.68
CA PRO A 312 8.43 33.17 5.23
C PRO A 312 8.90 31.76 4.90
N GLU A 313 8.01 30.95 4.32
CA GLU A 313 8.34 29.60 3.87
C GLU A 313 9.45 29.74 2.82
N VAL A 314 10.67 29.29 3.14
CA VAL A 314 11.79 29.35 2.20
C VAL A 314 11.66 28.20 1.21
N TRP A 315 11.16 28.50 0.03
CA TRP A 315 11.10 27.56 -1.09
C TRP A 315 12.45 27.47 -1.79
N LYS A 316 12.96 26.25 -1.95
CA LYS A 316 14.17 25.98 -2.74
C LYS A 316 13.75 25.42 -4.09
N GLU A 317 14.30 25.99 -5.17
CA GLU A 317 14.02 25.55 -6.53
C GLU A 317 15.20 24.74 -7.08
N VAL A 318 14.88 23.64 -7.74
CA VAL A 318 15.85 22.76 -8.39
C VAL A 318 15.32 22.42 -9.78
N GLN A 319 16.15 22.64 -10.80
CA GLN A 319 15.87 22.18 -12.17
C GLN A 319 16.33 20.73 -12.30
N LEU A 320 15.44 19.84 -12.71
CA LEU A 320 15.68 18.40 -12.80
C LEU A 320 15.83 17.96 -14.24
N SER A 321 16.79 17.07 -14.49
CA SER A 321 16.97 16.35 -15.74
C SER A 321 17.32 14.90 -15.43
N THR A 322 16.29 14.06 -15.28
CA THR A 322 16.39 12.73 -14.65
C THR A 322 15.74 11.65 -15.51
N LEU A 323 16.19 10.40 -15.38
CA LEU A 323 15.53 9.26 -16.03
C LEU A 323 14.19 8.90 -15.36
N GLU A 324 14.14 9.01 -14.04
CA GLU A 324 12.94 8.80 -13.24
C GLU A 324 12.98 9.66 -11.98
N LEU A 325 11.84 10.28 -11.69
CA LEU A 325 11.55 10.96 -10.44
C LEU A 325 10.62 10.08 -9.60
N SER A 326 10.93 9.95 -8.32
CA SER A 326 10.07 9.25 -7.36
C SER A 326 9.87 10.09 -6.10
N ILE A 327 8.61 10.31 -5.73
CA ILE A 327 8.21 10.98 -4.49
C ILE A 327 7.54 9.92 -3.63
N SER A 328 8.09 9.60 -2.47
CA SER A 328 7.66 8.46 -1.66
C SER A 328 7.57 8.79 -0.18
N THR A 329 6.63 8.13 0.51
CA THR A 329 6.51 8.20 1.97
C THR A 329 7.56 7.33 2.65
N ARG A 330 7.70 7.52 3.97
CA ARG A 330 8.48 6.63 4.83
C ARG A 330 7.69 5.41 5.32
N ASN A 331 6.47 5.18 4.81
CA ASN A 331 5.64 4.03 5.21
C ASN A 331 6.30 2.68 4.95
N SER A 332 7.32 2.62 4.08
CA SER A 332 8.14 1.42 3.87
C SER A 332 9.06 1.07 5.04
N GLN A 333 9.44 2.05 5.85
CA GLN A 333 10.30 1.92 7.03
C GLN A 333 9.81 2.94 8.06
N LEU A 334 8.69 2.61 8.70
CA LEU A 334 8.05 3.49 9.67
C LEU A 334 8.97 3.72 10.87
N ASP A 335 9.24 4.98 11.16
CA ASP A 335 9.87 5.41 12.41
C ASP A 335 8.85 6.23 13.20
N LEU A 336 8.31 5.62 14.25
CA LEU A 336 7.31 6.25 15.12
C LEU A 336 7.91 7.26 16.11
N ALA A 337 9.24 7.30 16.31
CA ALA A 337 9.88 8.26 17.21
C ALA A 337 10.57 9.42 16.50
N SER A 338 10.76 9.33 15.18
CA SER A 338 11.34 10.42 14.38
C SER A 338 10.69 11.75 14.75
N LYS A 339 11.48 12.78 15.08
CA LYS A 339 10.97 14.11 15.47
C LYS A 339 10.48 14.94 14.28
N GLU A 340 10.91 14.57 13.07
CA GLU A 340 10.61 15.27 11.85
C GLU A 340 9.70 14.43 10.95
N ASP A 341 8.77 15.10 10.29
CA ASP A 341 7.86 14.52 9.31
C ASP A 341 8.24 15.02 7.90
N PHE A 342 8.69 14.09 7.05
CA PHE A 342 9.12 14.39 5.68
C PHE A 342 8.86 13.21 4.73
N MET A 343 8.71 13.53 3.45
CA MET A 343 8.70 12.61 2.31
C MET A 343 10.06 12.61 1.63
N ASN A 344 10.38 11.49 0.99
CA ASN A 344 11.62 11.30 0.23
C ASN A 344 11.34 11.57 -1.24
N ILE A 345 12.04 12.55 -1.80
CA ILE A 345 12.04 12.85 -3.23
C ILE A 345 13.38 12.36 -3.77
N CYS A 346 13.34 11.45 -4.73
CA CYS A 346 14.54 10.82 -5.26
C CYS A 346 14.57 10.85 -6.77
N MET A 347 15.73 11.25 -7.26
CA MET A 347 16.01 11.62 -8.63
C MET A 347 17.07 10.68 -9.18
N GLU A 348 16.68 9.86 -10.14
CA GLU A 348 17.60 8.93 -10.78
C GLU A 348 18.46 9.67 -11.81
N PRO A 349 19.80 9.45 -11.83
CA PRO A 349 20.70 10.20 -12.68
C PRO A 349 20.47 9.87 -14.16
N ASN A 350 20.84 10.79 -15.04
CA ASN A 350 20.77 10.61 -16.50
C ASN A 350 22.00 9.91 -17.11
N THR A 351 23.01 9.58 -16.29
CA THR A 351 24.28 8.97 -16.71
C THR A 351 24.27 7.43 -16.70
N VAL A 352 23.19 6.81 -16.24
CA VAL A 352 23.06 5.34 -16.14
C VAL A 352 23.27 4.70 -17.51
N SER A 353 24.00 3.58 -17.61
CA SER A 353 24.20 2.87 -18.87
C SER A 353 22.95 2.08 -19.30
N LYS A 354 22.83 1.73 -20.58
CA LYS A 354 21.72 0.87 -21.06
C LYS A 354 21.67 -0.49 -20.34
N GLY A 355 22.84 -1.09 -20.09
CA GLY A 355 22.96 -2.38 -19.41
C GLY A 355 22.50 -2.31 -17.95
N ASP A 356 22.89 -1.23 -17.27
CA ASP A 356 22.48 -0.97 -15.89
C ASP A 356 21.00 -0.64 -15.81
N PHE A 357 20.46 0.15 -16.74
CA PHE A 357 19.03 0.43 -16.83
C PHE A 357 18.20 -0.86 -16.94
N ILE A 358 18.59 -1.82 -17.78
CA ILE A 358 17.85 -3.09 -17.90
C ILE A 358 17.98 -3.92 -16.62
N THR A 359 19.18 -3.97 -16.03
CA THR A 359 19.45 -4.78 -14.84
C THR A 359 18.72 -4.22 -13.62
N ILE A 360 18.88 -2.92 -13.36
CA ILE A 360 18.23 -2.19 -12.27
C ILE A 360 16.72 -2.19 -12.48
N GLY A 361 16.24 -1.86 -13.69
CA GLY A 361 14.80 -1.83 -14.00
C GLY A 361 14.12 -3.17 -13.77
N SER A 362 14.76 -4.28 -14.15
CA SER A 362 14.22 -5.63 -13.86
C SER A 362 14.10 -5.95 -12.37
N LYS A 363 14.99 -5.39 -11.54
CA LYS A 363 14.90 -5.47 -10.06
C LYS A 363 13.84 -4.51 -9.53
N LYS A 364 13.79 -3.28 -10.05
CA LYS A 364 12.90 -2.19 -9.62
C LYS A 364 11.42 -2.49 -9.85
N VAL A 365 11.08 -3.29 -10.86
CA VAL A 365 9.70 -3.81 -11.06
C VAL A 365 9.28 -4.78 -9.94
N ARG A 366 10.22 -5.50 -9.32
CA ARG A 366 9.92 -6.40 -8.19
C ARG A 366 9.99 -5.69 -6.84
N ASP A 367 10.98 -4.83 -6.71
CA ASP A 367 11.21 -4.03 -5.51
C ASP A 367 11.43 -2.56 -5.91
N PRO A 368 10.39 -1.72 -5.81
CA PRO A 368 10.47 -0.30 -6.16
C PRO A 368 11.48 0.50 -5.34
N LYS A 369 11.99 -0.05 -4.23
CA LYS A 369 12.97 0.61 -3.35
C LYS A 369 14.39 0.59 -3.93
N VAL A 370 14.66 -0.28 -4.90
CA VAL A 370 15.97 -0.36 -5.55
C VAL A 370 16.24 0.91 -6.35
N ARG A 371 17.39 1.54 -6.10
CA ARG A 371 17.84 2.78 -6.73
C ARG A 371 19.09 2.55 -7.59
N ALA A 372 19.35 3.44 -8.55
CA ALA A 372 20.59 3.41 -9.31
C ALA A 372 21.73 4.09 -8.54
N ASP A 373 22.96 3.76 -8.90
CA ASP A 373 24.14 4.41 -8.34
C ASP A 373 24.17 5.88 -8.77
N GLY A 374 24.42 6.78 -7.81
CA GLY A 374 24.36 8.23 -8.04
C GLY A 374 22.97 8.85 -7.95
N THR A 375 21.98 8.14 -7.40
CA THR A 375 20.66 8.72 -7.10
C THR A 375 20.77 9.80 -6.03
N GLU A 376 20.26 10.99 -6.34
CA GLU A 376 20.12 12.07 -5.38
C GLU A 376 18.77 11.95 -4.68
N CYS A 377 18.78 11.94 -3.34
CA CYS A 377 17.56 11.93 -2.54
C CYS A 377 17.55 13.15 -1.62
N LEU A 378 16.44 13.86 -1.63
CA LEU A 378 16.18 15.02 -0.79
C LEU A 378 14.93 14.78 0.07
N GLN A 379 14.92 15.42 1.24
CA GLN A 379 13.84 15.31 2.21
C GLN A 379 13.03 16.61 2.19
N ALA A 380 11.71 16.47 2.07
CA ALA A 380 10.81 17.61 1.96
C ALA A 380 9.49 17.32 2.67
N SER A 381 8.82 18.35 3.18
CA SER A 381 7.44 18.23 3.72
C SER A 381 6.39 18.53 2.65
N ARG A 382 6.69 19.48 1.76
CA ARG A 382 5.88 19.91 0.63
C ARG A 382 6.74 20.11 -0.59
N CYS A 383 6.22 19.79 -1.77
CA CYS A 383 6.84 20.17 -3.03
C CYS A 383 5.81 20.48 -4.11
N THR A 384 6.26 21.23 -5.11
CA THR A 384 5.50 21.55 -6.32
C THR A 384 6.34 21.08 -7.50
N LEU A 385 5.77 20.22 -8.32
CA LEU A 385 6.37 19.72 -9.55
C LEU A 385 5.75 20.46 -10.72
N LEU A 386 6.57 21.24 -11.43
CA LEU A 386 6.21 21.93 -12.66
C LEU A 386 6.79 21.16 -13.84
N LEU A 387 5.92 20.78 -14.76
CA LEU A 387 6.28 20.13 -16.01
C LEU A 387 6.32 21.17 -17.14
N PRO A 388 7.24 21.06 -18.11
CA PRO A 388 7.23 21.93 -19.28
C PRO A 388 5.97 21.72 -20.13
N GLU A 389 5.50 22.78 -20.79
CA GLU A 389 4.30 22.74 -21.63
C GLU A 389 4.43 21.72 -22.76
N GLY A 390 3.42 20.86 -22.94
CA GLY A 390 3.43 19.81 -23.97
C GLY A 390 4.16 18.52 -23.57
N THR A 391 4.58 18.38 -22.31
CA THR A 391 5.15 17.12 -21.79
C THR A 391 4.10 16.03 -21.80
N GLY A 392 4.11 15.18 -22.83
CA GLY A 392 3.32 13.96 -22.86
C GLY A 392 3.85 12.94 -21.86
N GLY A 393 2.96 12.14 -21.28
CA GLY A 393 3.31 11.05 -20.38
C GLY A 393 2.29 10.88 -19.27
N SER A 394 2.57 9.92 -18.40
CA SER A 394 1.68 9.58 -17.31
C SER A 394 2.47 9.38 -16.02
N PHE A 395 1.93 9.87 -14.92
CA PHE A 395 2.37 9.50 -13.59
C PHE A 395 1.91 8.09 -13.24
N SER A 396 2.62 7.44 -12.32
CA SER A 396 2.08 6.34 -11.55
C SER A 396 1.95 6.73 -10.09
N ILE A 397 0.74 6.69 -9.56
CA ILE A 397 0.44 6.92 -8.15
C ILE A 397 -0.04 5.58 -7.57
N ASP A 398 0.72 4.99 -6.64
CA ASP A 398 0.40 3.69 -6.02
C ASP A 398 0.01 2.57 -7.02
N SER A 399 0.68 2.52 -8.18
CA SER A 399 0.45 1.57 -9.29
C SER A 399 -0.76 1.84 -10.19
N GLU A 400 -1.45 2.96 -10.02
CA GLU A 400 -2.48 3.46 -10.94
C GLU A 400 -1.89 4.53 -11.87
N GLU A 401 -2.41 4.62 -13.09
CA GLU A 401 -1.95 5.55 -14.13
C GLU A 401 -2.75 6.86 -14.08
N TYR A 402 -2.05 7.99 -14.02
CA TYR A 402 -2.63 9.34 -14.04
C TYR A 402 -1.96 10.17 -15.13
N GLU A 403 -2.68 11.10 -15.74
CA GLU A 403 -2.10 12.02 -16.72
C GLU A 403 -1.04 12.92 -16.06
N ALA A 404 0.09 13.12 -16.74
CA ALA A 404 1.15 13.96 -16.23
C ALA A 404 0.73 15.44 -16.33
N MET A 405 0.72 16.13 -15.20
CA MET A 405 0.38 17.55 -15.11
C MET A 405 1.18 18.22 -13.98
N PRO A 406 1.24 19.56 -13.92
CA PRO A 406 1.79 20.25 -12.76
C PRO A 406 1.01 19.87 -11.49
N VAL A 407 1.73 19.45 -10.45
CA VAL A 407 1.12 18.95 -9.20
C VAL A 407 1.79 19.54 -7.97
N GLN A 408 0.98 19.86 -6.97
CA GLN A 408 1.43 20.15 -5.61
C GLN A 408 1.31 18.90 -4.76
N VAL A 409 2.41 18.48 -4.14
CA VAL A 409 2.47 17.33 -3.25
C VAL A 409 2.71 17.80 -1.82
N LYS A 410 1.85 17.35 -0.91
CA LYS A 410 1.94 17.66 0.53
C LYS A 410 1.89 16.37 1.33
N LEU A 411 2.79 16.22 2.29
CA LEU A 411 2.72 15.13 3.27
C LEU A 411 1.68 15.44 4.36
N LEU A 412 0.82 14.46 4.63
CA LEU A 412 -0.11 14.44 5.76
C LEU A 412 0.38 13.37 6.74
N PRO A 413 1.14 13.75 7.78
CA PRO A 413 1.72 12.79 8.70
C PRO A 413 0.63 12.10 9.54
N ARG A 414 0.76 10.78 9.73
CA ARG A 414 -0.06 9.95 10.63
C ARG A 414 -1.57 10.13 10.47
N LYS A 415 -2.00 10.42 9.23
CA LYS A 415 -3.37 10.83 8.95
C LYS A 415 -4.37 9.69 9.06
N LEU A 416 -3.96 8.46 8.78
CA LEU A 416 -4.81 7.28 8.77
C LEU A 416 -4.28 6.21 9.72
N GLN A 417 -5.17 5.40 10.28
CA GLN A 417 -4.83 4.27 11.13
C GLN A 417 -5.02 2.97 10.36
N PHE A 418 -4.01 2.10 10.38
CA PHE A 418 -4.04 0.80 9.70
C PHE A 418 -3.88 -0.34 10.68
N PHE A 419 -4.60 -1.44 10.45
CA PHE A 419 -4.34 -2.66 11.22
C PHE A 419 -2.99 -3.28 10.84
N CYS A 420 -2.28 -3.79 11.83
CA CYS A 420 -0.96 -4.40 11.67
C CYS A 420 -0.83 -5.67 12.52
N ASP A 421 0.12 -6.52 12.18
CA ASP A 421 0.48 -7.67 13.02
C ASP A 421 1.07 -7.15 14.35
N PRO A 422 0.58 -7.61 15.53
CA PRO A 422 1.13 -7.23 16.82
C PRO A 422 2.66 -7.36 16.89
N ARG A 423 3.24 -8.40 16.26
CA ARG A 423 4.69 -8.61 16.21
C ARG A 423 5.42 -7.47 15.49
N LYS A 424 4.82 -6.94 14.42
CA LYS A 424 5.36 -5.80 13.69
C LYS A 424 5.23 -4.52 14.50
N ARG A 425 4.11 -4.33 15.20
CA ARG A 425 3.93 -3.20 16.12
C ARG A 425 5.01 -3.18 17.21
N GLU A 426 5.28 -4.32 17.83
CA GLU A 426 6.35 -4.44 18.84
C GLU A 426 7.73 -4.10 18.26
N GLN A 427 8.06 -4.58 17.06
CA GLN A 427 9.31 -4.25 16.38
C GLN A 427 9.45 -2.74 16.12
N LEU A 428 8.37 -2.11 15.65
CA LEU A 428 8.33 -0.66 15.40
C LEU A 428 8.48 0.16 16.68
N LEU A 429 7.98 -0.33 17.82
CA LEU A 429 8.16 0.32 19.11
C LEU A 429 9.56 0.06 19.70
N GLN A 430 10.13 -1.13 19.52
CA GLN A 430 11.49 -1.42 20.00
C GLN A 430 12.56 -0.63 19.25
N SER A 431 12.40 -0.42 17.94
CA SER A 431 13.29 0.45 17.16
C SER A 431 13.27 1.91 17.59
N THR A 432 12.27 2.32 18.38
CA THR A 432 12.21 3.69 18.93
C THR A 432 12.92 3.87 20.26
N ALA A 433 13.32 2.79 20.93
CA ALA A 433 13.97 2.83 22.24
C ALA A 433 15.51 2.74 22.17
N GLN A 434 16.07 2.53 20.97
CA GLN A 434 17.50 2.55 20.67
C GLN A 434 17.82 3.83 19.90
#